data_AF-A0A4Q0I3Z4-F1
#
_entry.id   AF-A0A4Q0I3Z4-F1
#
_cell.length_a   1.000
_cell.length_b   1.000
_cell.length_c   1.000
_cell.angle_alpha   90.00
_cell.angle_beta   90.00
_cell.angle_gamma   90.00
#
_symmetry.space_group_name_H-M   'P 1'
#
loop_
_entity.id
_entity.type
_entity.pdbx_description
1 polymer ?
#
loop_
_entity_poly.entity_id
_entity_poly.type
_entity_poly.pdbx_seq_one_letter_code
_entity_poly.pdbx_strand_id
1 'polypeptide(L)'
;MSFFSMTKTLIKSIFHGPYTVKYPLEKKESFPASRGRIEINIQDCIFCGLCARRCPTGAINIEKAESRWSINRLRCIQCSYCSEVCPKKCLKMSNNYTAPSFENVEDEYCNARVPDNKENNRNIAGAC
;
A
#
# COMPACT_ATOMS: atom_id res chain seq x y z
N MET A 1 -8.68 -35.69 41.63
CA MET A 1 -9.53 -34.67 40.97
C MET A 1 -8.76 -33.35 40.91
N SER A 2 -8.04 -33.09 39.81
CA SER A 2 -7.25 -31.86 39.60
C SER A 2 -8.18 -30.68 39.29
N PHE A 3 -8.75 -30.06 40.32
CA PHE A 3 -9.80 -29.05 40.16
C PHE A 3 -9.27 -27.59 40.07
N PHE A 4 -7.98 -27.33 40.34
CA PHE A 4 -7.45 -25.95 40.48
C PHE A 4 -6.08 -25.69 39.80
N SER A 5 -5.65 -26.54 38.86
CA SER A 5 -4.34 -26.40 38.17
C SER A 5 -4.19 -25.05 37.42
N MET A 6 -5.28 -24.49 36.91
CA MET A 6 -5.27 -23.28 36.09
C MET A 6 -5.40 -21.96 36.88
N THR A 7 -5.68 -22.01 38.18
CA THR A 7 -5.98 -20.81 38.97
C THR A 7 -4.77 -19.89 39.12
N LYS A 8 -3.56 -20.47 39.20
CA LYS A 8 -2.30 -19.70 39.19
C LYS A 8 -2.12 -18.91 37.89
N THR A 9 -2.47 -19.51 36.75
CA THR A 9 -2.39 -18.88 35.44
C THR A 9 -3.45 -17.78 35.29
N LEU A 10 -4.67 -18.02 35.80
CA LEU A 10 -5.75 -17.02 35.80
C LEU A 10 -5.36 -15.77 36.58
N ILE A 11 -4.83 -15.92 37.80
CA ILE A 11 -4.37 -14.80 38.61
C ILE A 11 -3.25 -14.03 37.88
N LYS A 12 -2.28 -14.74 37.30
CA LYS A 12 -1.18 -14.11 36.55
C LYS A 12 -1.69 -13.34 35.32
N SER A 13 -2.70 -13.86 34.62
CA SER A 13 -3.29 -13.20 33.45
C SER A 13 -4.05 -11.93 33.80
N ILE A 14 -4.70 -11.87 34.98
CA ILE A 14 -5.40 -10.66 35.44
C ILE A 14 -4.39 -9.54 35.75
N PHE A 15 -3.27 -9.87 36.41
CA PHE A 15 -2.24 -8.89 36.74
C PHE A 15 -1.44 -8.38 35.53
N HIS A 16 -1.27 -9.19 34.48
CA HIS A 16 -0.61 -8.74 33.24
C HIS A 16 -1.46 -7.79 32.38
N GLY A 17 -2.75 -7.62 32.72
CA GLY A 17 -3.68 -6.80 31.96
C GLY A 17 -3.98 -7.35 30.56
N PRO A 18 -4.88 -6.71 29.82
CA PRO A 18 -5.19 -7.11 28.45
C PRO A 18 -4.03 -6.76 27.51
N TYR A 19 -3.62 -7.71 26.66
CA TYR A 19 -2.62 -7.49 25.61
C TYR A 19 -3.16 -6.68 24.41
N THR A 20 -4.43 -6.24 24.45
CA THR A 20 -5.09 -5.59 23.33
C THR A 20 -4.66 -4.13 23.19
N VAL A 21 -4.52 -3.68 21.93
CA VAL A 21 -4.32 -2.26 21.60
C VAL A 21 -5.69 -1.61 21.40
N LYS A 22 -5.87 -0.38 21.90
CA LYS A 22 -7.14 0.36 21.81
C LYS A 22 -7.35 0.98 20.42
N TYR A 23 -7.64 0.15 19.43
CA TYR A 23 -8.11 0.65 18.12
C TYR A 23 -9.51 1.26 18.28
N PRO A 24 -9.82 2.46 17.71
CA PRO A 24 -9.04 3.26 16.76
C PRO A 24 -8.18 4.39 17.36
N LEU A 25 -8.24 4.60 18.68
CA LEU A 25 -7.55 5.69 19.40
C LEU A 25 -6.03 5.57 19.28
N GLU A 26 -5.51 4.36 19.45
CA GLU A 26 -4.10 4.03 19.33
C GLU A 26 -3.93 3.00 18.22
N LYS A 27 -3.18 3.36 17.18
CA LYS A 27 -2.83 2.44 16.08
C LYS A 27 -1.51 1.77 16.41
N LYS A 28 -1.47 0.44 16.29
CA LYS A 28 -0.23 -0.31 16.41
C LYS A 28 0.74 0.14 15.30
N GLU A 29 1.99 0.40 15.68
CA GLU A 29 3.04 0.69 14.72
C GLU A 29 3.29 -0.50 13.80
N SER A 30 3.51 -0.21 12.52
CA SER A 30 3.83 -1.22 11.52
C SER A 30 5.30 -1.60 11.61
N PHE A 31 5.60 -2.88 11.38
CA PHE A 31 6.98 -3.34 11.30
C PHE A 31 7.69 -2.75 10.07
N PRO A 32 9.03 -2.58 10.10
CA PRO A 32 9.77 -1.95 9.01
C PRO A 32 9.65 -2.67 7.66
N ALA A 33 9.47 -3.99 7.66
CA ALA A 33 9.29 -4.81 6.46
C ALA A 33 7.82 -5.16 6.14
N SER A 34 6.87 -4.47 6.77
CA SER A 34 5.44 -4.69 6.49
C SER A 34 5.08 -4.24 5.08
N ARG A 35 4.36 -5.09 4.34
CA ARG A 35 3.81 -4.75 3.03
C ARG A 35 2.43 -4.12 3.22
N GLY A 36 2.35 -2.81 3.08
CA GLY A 36 1.11 -2.05 3.08
C GLY A 36 0.66 -1.72 1.66
N ARG A 37 0.51 -0.44 1.34
CA ARG A 37 0.05 0.01 0.02
C ARG A 37 1.21 0.34 -0.92
N ILE A 38 0.93 0.31 -2.22
CA ILE A 38 1.85 0.77 -3.24
C ILE A 38 1.71 2.27 -3.41
N GLU A 39 2.84 2.97 -3.43
CA GLU A 39 2.97 4.39 -3.72
C GLU A 39 3.85 4.57 -4.95
N ILE A 40 3.43 5.43 -5.87
CA ILE A 40 4.12 5.71 -7.13
C ILE A 40 4.62 7.15 -7.16
N ASN A 41 5.90 7.31 -7.52
CA ASN A 41 6.44 8.58 -7.97
C ASN A 41 6.27 8.67 -9.49
N ILE A 42 5.22 9.37 -9.93
CA ILE A 42 4.86 9.41 -11.35
C ILE A 42 5.91 10.12 -12.22
N GLN A 43 6.64 11.08 -11.65
CA GLN A 43 7.69 11.86 -12.34
C GLN A 43 8.84 10.97 -12.83
N ASP A 44 9.19 9.93 -12.06
CA ASP A 44 10.26 9.00 -12.39
C ASP A 44 9.79 7.87 -13.34
N CYS A 45 8.48 7.76 -13.57
CA CYS A 45 7.88 6.69 -14.34
C CYS A 45 8.05 6.91 -15.84
N ILE A 46 8.65 5.93 -16.52
CA ILE A 46 8.82 5.92 -17.98
C ILE A 46 7.75 5.08 -18.71
N PHE A 47 6.69 4.67 -18.02
CA PHE A 47 5.58 3.86 -18.56
C PHE A 47 6.04 2.58 -19.29
N CYS A 48 7.10 1.92 -18.80
CA CYS A 48 7.70 0.75 -19.47
C CYS A 48 6.78 -0.49 -19.55
N GLY A 49 5.76 -0.59 -18.68
CA GLY A 49 4.81 -1.72 -18.67
C GLY A 49 5.30 -2.97 -17.92
N LEU A 50 6.49 -2.94 -17.30
CA LEU A 50 7.05 -4.12 -16.62
C LEU A 50 6.25 -4.52 -15.36
N CYS A 51 5.81 -3.54 -14.58
CA CYS A 51 5.02 -3.80 -13.38
C CYS A 51 3.64 -4.39 -13.70
N ALA A 52 2.97 -3.94 -14.77
CA ALA A 52 1.73 -4.53 -15.26
C ALA A 52 1.93 -5.99 -15.70
N ARG A 53 2.96 -6.26 -16.51
CA ARG A 53 3.28 -7.63 -16.98
C ARG A 53 3.66 -8.60 -15.87
N ARG A 54 4.31 -8.12 -14.81
CA ARG A 54 4.73 -8.97 -13.67
C ARG A 54 3.65 -9.11 -12.59
N CYS A 55 2.59 -8.32 -12.66
CA CYS A 55 1.51 -8.37 -11.68
C CYS A 55 0.76 -9.70 -11.78
N PRO A 56 0.72 -10.54 -10.72
CA PRO A 56 0.04 -11.84 -10.78
C PRO A 56 -1.48 -11.72 -10.93
N THR A 57 -2.07 -10.61 -10.48
CA THR A 57 -3.51 -10.38 -10.52
C THR A 57 -3.96 -9.40 -11.61
N GLY A 58 -3.02 -8.86 -12.39
CA GLY A 58 -3.34 -7.84 -13.41
C GLY A 58 -3.97 -6.56 -12.83
N ALA A 59 -3.60 -6.18 -11.60
CA ALA A 59 -4.16 -5.01 -10.91
C ALA A 59 -3.66 -3.66 -11.44
N ILE A 60 -2.57 -3.65 -12.22
CA ILE A 60 -1.94 -2.43 -12.75
C ILE A 60 -2.17 -2.36 -14.25
N ASN A 61 -2.69 -1.24 -14.74
CA ASN A 61 -2.81 -0.95 -16.16
C ASN A 61 -1.90 0.22 -16.57
N ILE A 62 -1.35 0.16 -17.77
CA ILE A 62 -0.42 1.16 -18.30
C ILE A 62 -0.78 1.47 -19.75
N GLU A 63 -1.10 2.74 -19.99
CA GLU A 63 -1.39 3.28 -21.30
C GLU A 63 -0.25 4.23 -21.71
N LYS A 64 0.63 3.73 -22.58
CA LYS A 64 1.85 4.46 -23.00
C LYS A 64 1.55 5.70 -23.83
N ALA A 65 0.50 5.66 -24.64
CA ALA A 65 0.11 6.78 -25.50
C ALA A 65 -0.32 7.99 -24.66
N GLU A 66 -1.07 7.73 -23.60
CA GLU A 66 -1.64 8.76 -22.70
C GLU A 66 -0.76 9.02 -21.48
N SER A 67 0.38 8.32 -21.35
CA SER A 67 1.25 8.38 -20.17
C SER A 67 0.45 8.23 -18.86
N ARG A 68 -0.43 7.23 -18.87
CA ARG A 68 -1.40 6.94 -17.82
C ARG A 68 -1.05 5.63 -17.14
N TRP A 69 -0.99 5.66 -15.82
CA TRP A 69 -0.73 4.53 -14.94
C TRP A 69 -1.88 4.41 -13.97
N SER A 70 -2.57 3.27 -13.96
CA SER A 70 -3.67 3.03 -13.04
C SER A 70 -3.48 1.76 -12.23
N ILE A 71 -4.04 1.77 -11.02
CA ILE A 71 -4.02 0.62 -10.12
C ILE A 71 -5.40 0.40 -9.50
N ASN A 72 -5.91 -0.80 -9.67
CA ASN A 72 -7.10 -1.26 -8.95
C ASN A 72 -6.66 -1.80 -7.58
N ARG A 73 -6.97 -1.08 -6.50
CA ARG A 73 -6.52 -1.45 -5.15
C ARG A 73 -7.16 -2.74 -4.63
N LEU A 74 -8.36 -3.09 -5.09
CA LEU A 74 -9.05 -4.31 -4.67
C LEU A 74 -8.48 -5.57 -5.31
N ARG A 75 -7.92 -5.46 -6.53
CA ARG A 75 -7.22 -6.57 -7.18
C ARG A 75 -5.78 -6.73 -6.69
N CYS A 76 -5.21 -5.74 -6.02
CA CYS A 76 -3.83 -5.77 -5.58
C CYS A 76 -3.65 -6.62 -4.32
N ILE A 77 -2.86 -7.70 -4.42
CA ILE A 77 -2.53 -8.58 -3.28
C ILE A 77 -1.27 -8.15 -2.50
N GLN A 78 -0.79 -6.92 -2.72
CA GLN A 78 0.32 -6.30 -1.97
C GLN A 78 1.62 -7.15 -1.92
N CYS A 79 1.94 -7.83 -3.03
CA CYS A 79 3.05 -8.80 -3.11
C CYS A 79 4.46 -8.22 -3.35
N SER A 80 4.62 -6.90 -3.47
CA SER A 80 5.88 -6.18 -3.77
C SER A 80 6.61 -6.50 -5.10
N TYR A 81 6.10 -7.38 -5.95
CA TYR A 81 6.74 -7.68 -7.25
C TYR A 81 6.88 -6.46 -8.18
N CYS A 82 5.90 -5.56 -8.17
CA CYS A 82 5.92 -4.36 -9.01
C CYS A 82 7.03 -3.37 -8.62
N SER A 83 7.37 -3.26 -7.33
CA SER A 83 8.48 -2.42 -6.86
C SER A 83 9.84 -3.04 -7.15
N GLU A 84 9.94 -4.37 -7.08
CA GLU A 84 11.19 -5.10 -7.32
C GLU A 84 11.56 -5.12 -8.80
N VAL A 85 10.58 -5.28 -9.69
CA VAL A 85 10.83 -5.33 -11.15
C VAL A 85 11.05 -3.94 -11.77
N CYS A 86 10.74 -2.86 -11.04
CA CYS A 86 10.78 -1.52 -11.61
C CYS A 86 12.24 -1.04 -11.81
N PRO A 87 12.69 -0.79 -13.06
CA PRO A 87 14.09 -0.41 -13.33
C PRO A 87 14.43 0.98 -12.77
N LYS A 88 13.44 1.89 -12.75
CA LYS A 88 13.58 3.25 -12.21
C LYS A 88 13.29 3.34 -10.71
N LYS A 89 12.85 2.25 -10.07
CA LYS A 89 12.43 2.21 -8.66
C LYS A 89 11.42 3.32 -8.29
N CYS A 90 10.53 3.67 -9.21
CA CYS A 90 9.49 4.68 -8.99
C CYS A 90 8.35 4.19 -8.09
N LEU A 91 8.20 2.87 -7.94
CA LEU A 91 7.19 2.23 -7.11
C LEU A 91 7.82 1.82 -5.77
N LYS A 92 7.16 2.21 -4.67
CA LYS A 92 7.57 1.87 -3.32
C LYS A 92 6.42 1.21 -2.57
N MET A 93 6.75 0.25 -1.72
CA MET A 93 5.81 -0.33 -0.76
C MET A 93 5.86 0.52 0.50
N SER A 94 4.75 1.13 0.88
CA SER A 94 4.64 1.80 2.18
C SER A 94 4.08 0.83 3.23
N ASN A 95 4.40 1.07 4.49
CA ASN A 95 4.04 0.15 5.57
C ASN A 95 2.58 0.34 6.05
N ASN A 96 1.93 1.41 5.59
CA ASN A 96 0.55 1.72 5.90
C ASN A 96 -0.39 0.90 5.04
N TYR A 97 -1.42 0.31 5.65
CA TYR A 97 -2.46 -0.39 4.92
C TYR A 97 -3.29 0.57 4.05
N THR A 98 -3.94 0.03 3.03
CA THR A 98 -4.89 0.77 2.19
C THR A 98 -6.13 1.11 3.02
N ALA A 99 -6.54 2.38 3.04
CA ALA A 99 -7.76 2.78 3.74
C ALA A 99 -8.99 2.06 3.12
N PRO A 100 -9.97 1.66 3.92
CA PRO A 100 -11.20 1.08 3.38
C PRO A 100 -11.94 2.12 2.53
N SER A 101 -12.40 1.72 1.35
CA SER A 101 -13.27 2.50 0.49
C SER A 101 -14.64 1.84 0.37
N PHE A 102 -15.70 2.62 0.12
CA PHE A 102 -17.05 2.10 -0.09
C PHE A 102 -17.25 1.57 -1.52
N GLU A 103 -16.46 2.08 -2.47
CA GLU A 103 -16.53 1.73 -3.88
C GLU A 103 -15.22 1.12 -4.35
N ASN A 104 -15.26 0.55 -5.56
CA ASN A 104 -14.08 0.05 -6.26
C ASN A 104 -13.25 1.25 -6.73
N VAL A 105 -12.31 1.71 -5.90
CA VAL A 105 -11.43 2.82 -6.23
C VAL A 105 -10.30 2.33 -7.12
N GLU A 106 -10.25 2.87 -8.33
CA GLU A 106 -9.09 2.79 -9.22
C GLU A 106 -8.32 4.11 -9.11
N ASP A 107 -7.07 4.07 -8.65
CA ASP A 107 -6.25 5.27 -8.66
C ASP A 107 -5.62 5.43 -10.03
N GLU A 108 -5.72 6.63 -10.56
CA GLU A 108 -5.21 6.99 -11.86
C GLU A 108 -4.16 8.09 -11.70
N TYR A 109 -3.00 7.87 -12.29
CA TYR A 109 -1.89 8.80 -12.26
C TYR A 109 -1.48 9.08 -13.71
N CYS A 110 -1.59 10.35 -14.10
CA CYS A 110 -1.14 10.83 -15.39
C CYS A 110 0.17 11.58 -15.24
N ASN A 111 1.12 11.35 -16.15
CA ASN A 111 2.24 12.26 -16.35
C ASN A 111 2.09 12.91 -17.73
N ALA A 112 1.62 14.15 -17.80
CA ALA A 112 2.07 14.98 -18.91
C ALA A 112 3.57 15.12 -18.71
N ARG A 113 4.42 14.83 -19.71
CA ARG A 113 5.86 15.20 -19.62
C ARG A 113 5.96 16.72 -19.53
N VAL A 114 5.71 17.30 -18.36
CA VAL A 114 5.85 18.73 -18.10
C VAL A 114 7.34 18.95 -17.85
N PRO A 115 8.02 19.83 -18.62
CA PRO A 115 9.40 20.19 -18.33
C PRO A 115 9.51 20.70 -16.89
N ASP A 116 10.61 20.34 -16.21
CA ASP A 116 10.86 20.57 -14.79
C ASP A 116 10.63 22.05 -14.39
N ASN A 117 9.46 22.32 -13.80
CA ASN A 117 9.19 23.52 -13.02
C ASN A 117 8.59 23.09 -11.68
N LYS A 118 8.89 23.84 -10.61
CA LYS A 118 8.47 23.55 -9.23
C LYS A 118 6.95 23.66 -9.00
N GLU A 119 6.19 24.15 -9.97
CA GLU A 119 4.73 24.31 -9.89
C GLU A 119 3.95 23.02 -10.24
N ASN A 120 4.56 22.11 -11.00
CA ASN A 120 3.95 20.87 -11.53
C ASN A 120 3.57 19.87 -10.42
N ASN A 121 4.19 20.01 -9.25
CA ASN A 121 4.14 19.04 -8.15
C ASN A 121 2.96 19.25 -7.19
N ARG A 122 2.11 20.26 -7.42
CA ARG A 122 0.96 20.56 -6.56
C ARG A 122 -0.39 20.07 -7.10
N ASN A 123 -0.47 19.73 -8.40
CA ASN A 123 -1.72 19.31 -9.06
C ASN A 123 -1.63 17.90 -9.68
N ILE A 124 -1.19 16.90 -8.91
CA ILE A 124 -1.18 15.48 -9.34
C ILE A 124 -2.26 14.67 -8.57
N ALA A 125 -3.24 15.36 -8.01
CA ALA A 125 -4.40 14.77 -7.35
C ALA A 125 -5.66 15.32 -8.02
N GLY A 126 -5.91 14.87 -9.24
CA GLY A 126 -7.10 15.25 -9.98
C GLY A 126 -6.83 15.26 -11.47
N ALA A 127 -7.34 14.23 -12.13
CA ALA A 127 -7.66 14.21 -13.55
C ALA A 127 -6.48 14.37 -14.53
N CYS A 128 -6.24 13.31 -15.32
CA CYS A 128 -6.53 13.51 -16.74
C CYS A 128 -8.04 13.81 -16.82
#